data_AF-A0A4Q3USE0-F1
#
_entry.id   AF-A0A4Q3USE0-F1
#
_cell.length_a   1.000
_cell.length_b   1.000
_cell.length_c   1.000
_cell.angle_alpha   90.00
_cell.angle_beta   90.00
_cell.angle_gamma   90.00
#
_symmetry.space_group_name_H-M   'P 1'
#
loop_
_entity.id
_entity.type
_entity.pdbx_description
1 polymer ?
#
loop_
_entity_poly.entity_id
_entity_poly.type
_entity_poly.pdbx_seq_one_letter_code
_entity_poly.pdbx_strand_id
1 'polypeptide(L)'
;RELKSHEQKIVQEGQKVIKDKVKAEMHQAVVEVGTDICADVDEAYTDVATLRKTISGIANDLGFAMGAAGTHPFSHWESQLITDHARYNEIVNELQEAARSNLIFGLHVHVGMESREMANHIANSTRYFLPHIYALSTNSPFWEGRKTGYKSFRTKVFDKFPRTGIPEAFESIEAYDNYVKLLIKTNCIDNAKKIWWDLRVHPFFNTVEFRICDVPMTVDETIAIAALFQAICARIYMLRSKNLNFIQYSRALLNENKWRASRYGVDGYLIDFGKEEEVNTRALIYELLNFVDPVLDQLGSRHRLAHVQKILEGGTGADRQLAVFEQTKNLSSVVEYIQAQYLAGT
;
A
#
# COMPACT_ATOMS: atom_id res chain seq x y z
N ARG A 1 1.70 7.52 22.59
CA ARG A 1 2.46 8.75 22.24
C ARG A 1 1.90 9.32 20.93
N GLU A 2 1.86 10.64 20.75
CA GLU A 2 1.46 11.25 19.46
C GLU A 2 2.58 11.22 18.42
N LEU A 3 2.22 11.36 17.14
CA LEU A 3 3.14 11.73 16.08
C LEU A 3 3.84 13.05 16.41
N LYS A 4 5.14 13.09 16.14
CA LYS A 4 5.97 14.28 16.32
C LYS A 4 6.68 14.59 15.01
N SER A 5 6.76 15.88 14.69
CA SER A 5 7.71 16.33 13.68
C SER A 5 9.13 16.01 14.14
N HIS A 6 9.92 15.43 13.24
CA HIS A 6 11.36 15.25 13.44
C HIS A 6 12.20 16.29 12.69
N GLU A 7 11.59 17.37 12.17
CA GLU A 7 12.27 18.45 11.43
C GLU A 7 13.23 17.94 10.33
N GLN A 8 12.88 16.83 9.67
CA GLN A 8 13.73 16.14 8.70
C GLN A 8 15.06 15.56 9.24
N LYS A 9 15.33 15.58 10.56
CA LYS A 9 16.55 15.02 11.17
C LYS A 9 16.75 13.52 10.90
N ILE A 10 15.70 12.70 11.08
CA ILE A 10 15.77 11.26 10.78
C ILE A 10 16.12 11.03 9.30
N VAL A 11 15.53 11.81 8.40
CA VAL A 11 15.79 11.72 6.95
C VAL A 11 17.22 12.14 6.63
N GLN A 12 17.71 13.24 7.21
CA GLN A 12 19.07 13.74 7.01
C GLN A 12 20.14 12.75 7.50
N GLU A 13 19.97 12.18 8.69
CA GLU A 13 20.88 11.12 9.19
C GLU A 13 20.73 9.84 8.37
N GLY A 14 19.51 9.47 7.97
CA GLY A 14 19.25 8.32 7.10
C GLY A 14 19.96 8.44 5.75
N GLN A 15 19.95 9.62 5.13
CA GLN A 15 20.65 9.87 3.86
C GLN A 15 22.17 9.70 3.97
N LYS A 16 22.77 9.86 5.15
CA LYS A 16 24.21 9.59 5.34
C LYS A 16 24.52 8.09 5.32
N VAL A 17 23.58 7.26 5.75
CA VAL A 17 23.76 5.80 5.90
C VAL A 17 23.25 5.03 4.69
N ILE A 18 22.04 5.35 4.23
CA ILE A 18 21.28 4.63 3.20
C ILE A 18 20.89 5.52 2.00
N LYS A 19 21.47 6.73 1.90
CA LYS A 19 21.44 7.62 0.73
C LYS A 19 20.02 7.80 0.14
N ASP A 20 19.83 7.42 -1.12
CA ASP A 20 18.62 7.66 -1.91
C ASP A 20 17.41 6.81 -1.49
N LYS A 21 17.62 5.89 -0.54
CA LYS A 21 16.57 5.02 0.00
C LYS A 21 15.70 5.67 1.06
N VAL A 22 16.04 6.88 1.53
CA VAL A 22 15.24 7.62 2.52
C VAL A 22 14.86 8.97 1.97
N LYS A 23 13.56 9.27 2.02
CA LYS A 23 13.01 10.52 1.53
C LYS A 23 12.08 11.14 2.54
N ALA A 24 12.08 12.47 2.52
CA ALA A 24 11.08 13.26 3.19
C ALA A 24 9.72 13.05 2.49
N GLU A 25 8.67 13.00 3.30
CA GLU A 25 7.29 13.06 2.81
C GLU A 25 6.63 14.39 3.15
N MET A 26 5.40 14.58 2.65
CA MET A 26 4.66 15.85 2.81
C MET A 26 4.53 16.30 4.27
N HIS A 27 4.27 15.38 5.20
CA HIS A 27 4.22 15.68 6.64
C HIS A 27 5.54 15.32 7.31
N GLN A 28 6.03 16.18 8.19
CA GLN A 28 7.34 16.03 8.85
C GLN A 28 7.40 14.88 9.88
N ALA A 29 6.28 14.20 10.14
CA ALA A 29 6.22 13.01 10.99
C ALA A 29 6.35 11.69 10.19
N VAL A 30 6.56 11.80 8.87
CA VAL A 30 6.55 10.67 7.93
C VAL A 30 7.95 10.49 7.36
N VAL A 31 8.42 9.24 7.38
CA VAL A 31 9.67 8.82 6.73
C VAL A 31 9.32 7.82 5.65
N GLU A 32 9.60 8.16 4.39
CA GLU A 32 9.52 7.19 3.29
C GLU A 32 10.85 6.45 3.18
N VAL A 33 10.77 5.12 3.14
CA VAL A 33 11.89 4.26 2.79
C VAL A 33 11.55 3.43 1.55
N GLY A 34 12.52 3.26 0.67
CA GLY A 34 12.39 2.46 -0.55
C GLY A 34 13.56 1.49 -0.71
N THR A 35 13.28 0.26 -1.12
CA THR A 35 14.33 -0.69 -1.50
C THR A 35 15.04 -0.23 -2.78
N ASP A 36 16.18 -0.85 -3.06
CA ASP A 36 16.68 -0.88 -4.43
C ASP A 36 15.78 -1.76 -5.32
N ILE A 37 16.14 -1.88 -6.59
CA ILE A 37 15.54 -2.87 -7.48
C ILE A 37 16.06 -4.25 -7.05
N CYS A 38 15.21 -5.03 -6.40
CA CYS A 38 15.51 -6.39 -5.98
C CYS A 38 15.20 -7.41 -7.09
N ALA A 39 16.04 -8.44 -7.22
CA ALA A 39 15.83 -9.54 -8.15
C ALA A 39 14.70 -10.48 -7.70
N ASP A 40 14.55 -10.66 -6.38
CA ASP A 40 13.56 -11.54 -5.78
C ASP A 40 13.06 -11.01 -4.42
N VAL A 41 12.14 -11.76 -3.82
CA VAL A 41 11.49 -11.39 -2.55
C VAL A 41 12.39 -11.57 -1.32
N ASP A 42 13.46 -12.36 -1.41
CA ASP A 42 14.42 -12.55 -0.31
C ASP A 42 15.44 -11.40 -0.25
N GLU A 43 15.86 -10.90 -1.40
CA GLU A 43 16.60 -9.64 -1.48
C GLU A 43 15.73 -8.47 -0.97
N ALA A 44 14.46 -8.40 -1.40
CA ALA A 44 13.53 -7.40 -0.89
C ALA A 44 13.33 -7.50 0.64
N TYR A 45 13.24 -8.72 1.19
CA TYR A 45 13.18 -8.93 2.65
C TYR A 45 14.41 -8.37 3.35
N THR A 46 15.59 -8.71 2.86
CA THR A 46 16.86 -8.27 3.45
C THR A 46 16.96 -6.74 3.44
N ASP A 47 16.57 -6.12 2.32
CA ASP A 47 16.61 -4.66 2.18
C ASP A 47 15.57 -3.98 3.09
N VAL A 48 14.31 -4.43 3.08
CA VAL A 48 13.26 -3.87 3.98
C VAL A 48 13.63 -4.04 5.46
N ALA A 49 14.16 -5.20 5.86
CA ALA A 49 14.63 -5.43 7.23
C ALA A 49 15.75 -4.47 7.61
N THR A 50 16.72 -4.27 6.71
CA THR A 50 17.84 -3.33 6.89
C THR A 50 17.34 -1.89 7.01
N LEU A 51 16.42 -1.47 6.14
CA LEU A 51 15.82 -0.13 6.17
C LEU A 51 15.09 0.12 7.48
N ARG A 52 14.23 -0.80 7.93
CA ARG A 52 13.51 -0.66 9.21
C ARG A 52 14.46 -0.63 10.41
N LYS A 53 15.48 -1.51 10.46
CA LYS A 53 16.49 -1.50 11.54
C LYS A 53 17.27 -0.18 11.57
N THR A 54 17.71 0.30 10.41
CA THR A 54 18.50 1.54 10.29
C THR A 54 17.70 2.75 10.75
N ILE A 55 16.48 2.93 10.22
CA ILE A 55 15.62 4.06 10.62
C ILE A 55 15.20 3.95 12.08
N SER A 56 14.92 2.75 12.59
CA SER A 56 14.62 2.57 14.01
C SER A 56 15.82 2.93 14.90
N GLY A 57 17.04 2.58 14.51
CA GLY A 57 18.25 2.95 15.23
C GLY A 57 18.44 4.47 15.31
N ILE A 58 18.39 5.14 14.15
CA ILE A 58 18.49 6.60 14.05
C ILE A 58 17.38 7.30 14.86
N ALA A 59 16.15 6.81 14.77
CA ALA A 59 15.03 7.36 15.53
C ALA A 59 15.27 7.25 17.04
N ASN A 60 15.74 6.08 17.52
CA ASN A 60 16.04 5.85 18.93
C ASN A 60 17.16 6.79 19.44
N ASP A 61 18.23 6.97 18.67
CA ASP A 61 19.34 7.88 19.02
C ASP A 61 18.88 9.34 19.16
N LEU A 62 17.82 9.71 18.43
CA LEU A 62 17.18 11.03 18.47
C LEU A 62 16.01 11.11 19.48
N GLY A 63 15.75 10.06 20.27
CA GLY A 63 14.68 10.02 21.27
C GLY A 63 13.26 9.79 20.71
N PHE A 64 13.15 9.33 19.47
CA PHE A 64 11.90 8.95 18.82
C PHE A 64 11.70 7.43 18.80
N ALA A 65 10.49 7.00 18.43
CA ALA A 65 10.16 5.60 18.20
C ALA A 65 9.39 5.47 16.89
N MET A 66 9.62 4.38 16.17
CA MET A 66 8.98 4.10 14.88
C MET A 66 7.79 3.14 15.04
N GLY A 67 6.82 3.26 14.14
CA GLY A 67 5.66 2.38 14.05
C GLY A 67 5.12 2.32 12.63
N ALA A 68 4.42 1.24 12.29
CA ALA A 68 3.83 1.04 10.95
C ALA A 68 2.33 0.74 11.05
N ALA A 69 1.51 1.71 10.65
CA ALA A 69 0.06 1.60 10.55
C ALA A 69 -0.46 2.55 9.47
N GLY A 70 -1.59 2.22 8.82
CA GLY A 70 -2.13 3.04 7.73
C GLY A 70 -2.57 4.45 8.16
N THR A 71 -2.87 4.60 9.46
CA THR A 71 -3.17 5.85 10.15
C THR A 71 -2.58 5.81 11.56
N HIS A 72 -2.32 6.96 12.16
CA HIS A 72 -2.02 7.01 13.59
C HIS A 72 -3.33 6.93 14.41
N PRO A 73 -3.40 6.16 15.52
CA PRO A 73 -4.66 5.93 16.19
C PRO A 73 -5.36 7.17 16.77
N PHE A 74 -4.60 8.18 17.18
CA PHE A 74 -5.19 9.36 17.85
C PHE A 74 -4.55 10.72 17.55
N SER A 75 -3.58 10.78 16.63
CA SER A 75 -2.98 12.08 16.32
C SER A 75 -3.91 12.89 15.43
N HIS A 76 -3.98 14.19 15.70
CA HIS A 76 -4.70 15.14 14.88
C HIS A 76 -3.80 15.64 13.76
N TRP A 77 -4.33 15.70 12.53
CA TRP A 77 -3.55 16.19 11.38
C TRP A 77 -3.26 17.69 11.47
N GLU A 78 -4.13 18.46 12.12
CA GLU A 78 -3.98 19.93 12.29
C GLU A 78 -2.72 20.32 13.06
N SER A 79 -2.25 19.45 13.95
CA SER A 79 -1.02 19.69 14.72
C SER A 79 0.25 19.27 13.99
N GLN A 80 0.14 18.68 12.79
CA GLN A 80 1.30 18.18 12.05
C GLN A 80 1.84 19.23 11.07
N LEU A 81 3.14 19.46 11.15
CA LEU A 81 3.85 20.38 10.26
C LEU A 81 4.06 19.77 8.88
N ILE A 82 3.95 20.62 7.86
CA ILE A 82 4.24 20.27 6.46
C ILE A 82 5.73 20.50 6.20
N THR A 83 6.34 19.61 5.44
CA THR A 83 7.74 19.73 5.01
C THR A 83 7.89 20.92 4.07
N ASP A 84 8.85 21.81 4.35
CA ASP A 84 9.08 22.99 3.52
C ASP A 84 9.77 22.59 2.20
N HIS A 85 8.95 22.37 1.18
CA HIS A 85 9.39 22.02 -0.16
C HIS A 85 8.36 22.55 -1.17
N ALA A 86 8.83 23.20 -2.25
CA ALA A 86 7.97 23.89 -3.22
C ALA A 86 6.80 23.02 -3.73
N ARG A 87 7.10 21.77 -4.12
CA ARG A 87 6.09 20.79 -4.56
C ARG A 87 4.97 20.56 -3.54
N TYR A 88 5.27 20.48 -2.23
CA TYR A 88 4.25 20.24 -1.21
C TYR A 88 3.42 21.51 -0.97
N ASN A 89 4.06 22.67 -0.97
CA ASN A 89 3.38 23.96 -0.85
C ASN A 89 2.38 24.17 -2.01
N GLU A 90 2.75 23.81 -3.23
CA GLU A 90 1.84 23.81 -4.38
C GLU A 90 0.65 22.87 -4.19
N ILE A 91 0.87 21.63 -3.75
CA ILE A 91 -0.20 20.66 -3.50
C ILE A 91 -1.16 21.16 -2.42
N VAL A 92 -0.64 21.75 -1.34
CA VAL A 92 -1.45 22.30 -0.25
C VAL A 92 -2.26 23.51 -0.73
N ASN A 93 -1.66 24.37 -1.54
CA ASN A 93 -2.37 25.50 -2.15
C ASN A 93 -3.45 25.05 -3.14
N GLU A 94 -3.23 23.95 -3.87
CA GLU A 94 -4.19 23.41 -4.83
C GLU A 94 -5.36 22.67 -4.14
N LEU A 95 -5.06 21.83 -3.15
CA LEU A 95 -6.02 20.88 -2.56
C LEU A 95 -6.53 21.28 -1.17
N GLN A 96 -5.95 22.31 -0.55
CA GLN A 96 -6.38 22.89 0.72
C GLN A 96 -6.51 21.81 1.82
N GLU A 97 -7.65 21.74 2.52
CA GLU A 97 -7.90 20.81 3.62
C GLU A 97 -7.71 19.33 3.25
N ALA A 98 -7.97 18.97 1.98
CA ALA A 98 -7.77 17.60 1.53
C ALA A 98 -6.29 17.20 1.68
N ALA A 99 -5.36 18.05 1.23
CA ALA A 99 -3.93 17.81 1.40
C ALA A 99 -3.51 17.86 2.87
N ARG A 100 -3.99 18.83 3.64
CA ARG A 100 -3.58 18.99 5.06
C ARG A 100 -3.98 17.78 5.90
N SER A 101 -5.16 17.20 5.65
CA SER A 101 -5.67 16.03 6.37
C SER A 101 -5.09 14.69 5.91
N ASN A 102 -4.19 14.68 4.91
CA ASN A 102 -3.64 13.46 4.32
C ASN A 102 -2.50 12.81 5.14
N LEU A 103 -2.72 12.59 6.43
CA LEU A 103 -1.75 11.95 7.34
C LEU A 103 -1.92 10.43 7.34
N ILE A 104 -1.58 9.81 6.21
CA ILE A 104 -1.77 8.38 5.95
C ILE A 104 -0.48 7.72 5.47
N PHE A 105 -0.36 6.42 5.69
CA PHE A 105 0.86 5.66 5.40
C PHE A 105 0.53 4.40 4.58
N GLY A 106 1.14 4.26 3.41
CA GLY A 106 0.86 3.15 2.50
C GLY A 106 2.08 2.28 2.24
N LEU A 107 1.83 1.09 1.70
CA LEU A 107 2.85 0.29 1.03
C LEU A 107 2.68 0.47 -0.48
N HIS A 108 3.76 0.82 -1.17
CA HIS A 108 3.84 0.81 -2.61
C HIS A 108 4.74 -0.33 -3.07
N VAL A 109 4.26 -1.15 -4.01
CA VAL A 109 5.02 -2.28 -4.59
C VAL A 109 5.19 -2.04 -6.07
N HIS A 110 6.43 -2.01 -6.54
CA HIS A 110 6.75 -1.95 -7.97
C HIS A 110 7.13 -3.34 -8.47
N VAL A 111 6.50 -3.77 -9.57
CA VAL A 111 6.90 -5.00 -10.28
C VAL A 111 7.42 -4.60 -11.65
N GLY A 112 8.67 -4.96 -11.95
CA GLY A 112 9.33 -4.69 -13.23
C GLY A 112 8.64 -5.41 -14.39
N MET A 113 8.58 -4.74 -15.54
CA MET A 113 7.95 -5.23 -16.77
C MET A 113 8.90 -5.07 -17.95
N GLU A 114 8.86 -6.02 -18.88
CA GLU A 114 9.67 -6.01 -20.10
C GLU A 114 9.33 -4.82 -21.02
N SER A 115 8.06 -4.40 -21.02
CA SER A 115 7.54 -3.33 -21.87
C SER A 115 6.36 -2.62 -21.21
N ARG A 116 6.02 -1.43 -21.70
CA ARG A 116 4.86 -0.66 -21.19
C ARG A 116 3.54 -1.26 -21.66
N GLU A 117 3.52 -1.90 -22.83
CA GLU A 117 2.37 -2.62 -23.37
C GLU A 117 2.02 -3.80 -22.46
N MET A 118 3.03 -4.57 -22.04
CA MET A 118 2.85 -5.64 -21.06
C MET A 118 2.42 -5.06 -19.72
N ALA A 119 3.03 -3.96 -19.26
CA ALA A 119 2.61 -3.28 -18.04
C ALA A 119 1.14 -2.87 -18.08
N ASN A 120 0.63 -2.36 -19.21
CA ASN A 120 -0.80 -2.02 -19.38
C ASN A 120 -1.69 -3.27 -19.31
N HIS A 121 -1.29 -4.36 -19.98
CA HIS A 121 -2.04 -5.62 -19.92
C HIS A 121 -2.12 -6.19 -18.49
N ILE A 122 -0.99 -6.21 -17.79
CA ILE A 122 -0.91 -6.61 -16.38
C ILE A 122 -1.75 -5.67 -15.52
N ALA A 123 -1.63 -4.36 -15.68
CA ALA A 123 -2.39 -3.39 -14.90
C ALA A 123 -3.91 -3.60 -15.07
N ASN A 124 -4.40 -3.72 -16.31
CA ASN A 124 -5.83 -3.94 -16.55
C ASN A 124 -6.36 -5.22 -15.91
N SER A 125 -5.60 -6.31 -16.01
CA SER A 125 -6.00 -7.62 -15.48
C SER A 125 -5.92 -7.66 -13.95
N THR A 126 -4.92 -6.99 -13.37
CA THR A 126 -4.65 -7.07 -11.93
C THR A 126 -5.57 -6.21 -11.06
N ARG A 127 -6.33 -5.28 -11.68
CA ARG A 127 -7.37 -4.49 -11.00
C ARG A 127 -8.34 -5.37 -10.18
N TYR A 128 -8.68 -6.56 -10.68
CA TYR A 128 -9.57 -7.50 -10.01
C TYR A 128 -9.03 -7.99 -8.66
N PHE A 129 -7.71 -8.19 -8.54
CA PHE A 129 -7.12 -8.73 -7.32
C PHE A 129 -6.88 -7.67 -6.25
N LEU A 130 -6.92 -6.37 -6.60
CA LEU A 130 -6.63 -5.28 -5.66
C LEU A 130 -7.43 -5.37 -4.36
N PRO A 131 -8.77 -5.60 -4.35
CA PRO A 131 -9.53 -5.71 -3.11
C PRO A 131 -9.12 -6.90 -2.22
N HIS A 132 -8.68 -8.01 -2.82
CA HIS A 132 -8.24 -9.20 -2.08
C HIS A 132 -6.96 -8.91 -1.30
N ILE A 133 -5.97 -8.29 -1.97
CA ILE A 133 -4.71 -7.90 -1.33
C ILE A 133 -4.93 -6.78 -0.34
N TYR A 134 -5.83 -5.86 -0.68
CA TYR A 134 -6.17 -4.76 0.21
C TYR A 134 -6.75 -5.27 1.53
N ALA A 135 -7.64 -6.27 1.49
CA ALA A 135 -8.20 -6.90 2.69
C ALA A 135 -7.10 -7.45 3.63
N LEU A 136 -6.08 -8.13 3.08
CA LEU A 136 -4.91 -8.63 3.83
C LEU A 136 -4.09 -7.50 4.46
N SER A 137 -3.95 -6.37 3.77
CA SER A 137 -3.10 -5.26 4.22
C SER A 137 -3.75 -4.33 5.25
N THR A 138 -5.04 -4.50 5.57
CA THR A 138 -5.77 -3.55 6.43
C THR A 138 -5.09 -3.32 7.78
N ASN A 139 -4.77 -2.07 8.11
CA ASN A 139 -3.96 -1.71 9.27
C ASN A 139 -4.26 -0.29 9.79
N SER A 140 -5.49 0.21 9.63
CA SER A 140 -5.89 1.56 10.04
C SER A 140 -7.33 1.67 10.58
N PRO A 141 -7.67 1.00 11.70
CA PRO A 141 -9.03 1.00 12.23
C PRO A 141 -9.40 2.27 13.03
N PHE A 142 -8.42 3.09 13.38
CA PHE A 142 -8.59 4.29 14.21
C PHE A 142 -8.23 5.57 13.45
N TRP A 143 -8.89 6.67 13.79
CA TRP A 143 -8.61 8.01 13.27
C TRP A 143 -9.02 9.07 14.29
N GLU A 144 -8.11 10.01 14.60
CA GLU A 144 -8.38 11.15 15.50
C GLU A 144 -9.02 10.73 16.85
N GLY A 145 -8.53 9.62 17.41
CA GLY A 145 -8.92 9.17 18.75
C GLY A 145 -10.17 8.30 18.74
N ARG A 146 -10.70 7.95 17.57
CA ARG A 146 -11.98 7.24 17.43
C ARG A 146 -11.82 5.94 16.67
N LYS A 147 -12.57 4.93 17.11
CA LYS A 147 -12.81 3.69 16.35
C LYS A 147 -13.71 4.04 15.16
N THR A 148 -13.20 3.87 13.94
CA THR A 148 -13.86 4.37 12.72
C THR A 148 -14.96 3.43 12.21
N GLY A 149 -14.92 2.17 12.64
CA GLY A 149 -15.73 1.10 12.06
C GLY A 149 -15.12 0.46 10.81
N TYR A 150 -14.06 1.04 10.22
CA TYR A 150 -13.32 0.43 9.11
C TYR A 150 -12.15 -0.41 9.62
N LYS A 151 -11.68 -1.37 8.80
CA LYS A 151 -10.39 -2.04 9.00
C LYS A 151 -9.25 -1.26 8.36
N SER A 152 -9.52 -0.60 7.23
CA SER A 152 -8.66 0.44 6.68
C SER A 152 -9.43 1.74 6.46
N PHE A 153 -9.13 2.73 7.30
CA PHE A 153 -9.65 4.09 7.16
C PHE A 153 -8.76 4.96 6.27
N ARG A 154 -7.51 4.55 6.01
CA ARG A 154 -6.57 5.25 5.12
C ARG A 154 -7.21 5.66 3.79
N THR A 155 -7.91 4.75 3.12
CA THR A 155 -8.52 5.09 1.83
C THR A 155 -9.62 6.14 1.95
N LYS A 156 -10.32 6.22 3.09
CA LYS A 156 -11.38 7.22 3.29
C LYS A 156 -10.83 8.63 3.47
N VAL A 157 -9.63 8.75 4.05
CA VAL A 157 -8.89 10.02 4.06
C VAL A 157 -8.46 10.37 2.64
N PHE A 158 -7.98 9.38 1.87
CA PHE A 158 -7.47 9.59 0.51
C PHE A 158 -8.55 9.88 -0.54
N ASP A 159 -9.78 9.38 -0.35
CA ASP A 159 -10.92 9.55 -1.27
C ASP A 159 -11.26 11.04 -1.53
N LYS A 160 -10.78 11.97 -0.68
CA LYS A 160 -10.91 13.42 -0.87
C LYS A 160 -10.09 13.98 -2.04
N PHE A 161 -9.03 13.27 -2.46
CA PHE A 161 -8.17 13.72 -3.55
C PHE A 161 -8.82 13.42 -4.91
N PRO A 162 -8.66 14.30 -5.91
CA PRO A 162 -9.11 14.02 -7.26
C PRO A 162 -8.28 12.89 -7.88
N ARG A 163 -8.85 12.14 -8.83
CA ARG A 163 -8.13 11.11 -9.61
C ARG A 163 -7.52 10.00 -8.72
N THR A 164 -8.27 9.58 -7.71
CA THR A 164 -7.92 8.46 -6.82
C THR A 164 -8.74 7.21 -7.12
N GLY A 165 -8.36 6.11 -6.46
CA GLY A 165 -9.06 4.83 -6.52
C GLY A 165 -8.56 3.90 -7.62
N ILE A 166 -9.31 2.82 -7.86
CA ILE A 166 -8.98 1.83 -8.89
C ILE A 166 -9.02 2.53 -10.25
N PRO A 167 -7.99 2.41 -11.10
CA PRO A 167 -7.97 3.08 -12.41
C PRO A 167 -9.05 2.53 -13.34
N GLU A 168 -9.36 3.22 -14.43
CA GLU A 168 -10.06 2.59 -15.56
C GLU A 168 -9.16 1.58 -16.28
N ALA A 169 -9.76 0.69 -17.08
CA ALA A 169 -8.99 -0.10 -18.03
C ALA A 169 -8.68 0.76 -19.26
N PHE A 170 -7.45 0.68 -19.77
CA PHE A 170 -7.05 1.32 -21.02
C PHE A 170 -6.84 0.28 -22.11
N GLU A 171 -7.49 0.44 -23.26
CA GLU A 171 -7.40 -0.50 -24.38
C GLU A 171 -5.96 -0.67 -24.89
N SER A 172 -5.15 0.39 -24.81
CA SER A 172 -3.73 0.37 -25.17
C SER A 172 -2.90 1.33 -24.31
N ILE A 173 -1.58 1.20 -24.38
CA ILE A 173 -0.67 2.12 -23.69
C ILE A 173 -0.76 3.54 -24.27
N GLU A 174 -1.03 3.67 -25.58
CA GLU A 174 -1.24 4.94 -26.25
C GLU A 174 -2.52 5.63 -25.77
N ALA A 175 -3.59 4.86 -25.49
CA ALA A 175 -4.82 5.41 -24.90
C ALA A 175 -4.53 6.00 -23.51
N TYR A 176 -3.73 5.31 -22.69
CA TYR A 176 -3.26 5.82 -21.41
C TYR A 176 -2.42 7.10 -21.57
N ASP A 177 -1.45 7.09 -22.50
CA ASP A 177 -0.59 8.26 -22.76
C ASP A 177 -1.40 9.46 -23.27
N ASN A 178 -2.41 9.23 -24.11
CA ASN A 178 -3.30 10.28 -24.61
C ASN A 178 -4.16 10.86 -23.48
N TYR A 179 -4.65 10.04 -22.55
CA TYR A 179 -5.34 10.51 -21.36
C TYR A 179 -4.44 11.42 -20.51
N VAL A 180 -3.20 11.00 -20.24
CA VAL A 180 -2.22 11.81 -19.49
C VAL A 180 -1.91 13.11 -20.22
N LYS A 181 -1.63 13.05 -21.53
CA LYS A 181 -1.35 14.23 -22.37
C LYS A 181 -2.50 15.22 -22.36
N LEU A 182 -3.75 14.74 -22.40
CA LEU A 182 -4.93 15.59 -22.33
C LEU A 182 -4.96 16.35 -21.00
N LEU A 183 -4.80 15.66 -19.87
CA LEU A 183 -4.81 16.30 -18.55
C LEU A 183 -3.70 17.34 -18.38
N ILE A 184 -2.51 17.08 -18.94
CA ILE A 184 -1.40 18.05 -18.93
C ILE A 184 -1.76 19.26 -19.81
N LYS A 185 -2.23 19.01 -21.04
CA LYS A 185 -2.58 20.06 -22.00
C LYS A 185 -3.69 20.98 -21.49
N THR A 186 -4.62 20.46 -20.68
CA THR A 186 -5.71 21.22 -20.07
C THR A 186 -5.39 21.75 -18.67
N ASN A 187 -4.11 21.70 -18.25
CA ASN A 187 -3.64 22.19 -16.94
C ASN A 187 -4.32 21.53 -15.73
N CYS A 188 -4.84 20.30 -15.88
CA CYS A 188 -5.40 19.55 -14.76
C CYS A 188 -4.32 18.93 -13.87
N ILE A 189 -3.15 18.62 -14.46
CA ILE A 189 -1.95 18.15 -13.79
C ILE A 189 -0.72 18.72 -14.51
N ASP A 190 0.38 18.90 -13.78
CA ASP A 190 1.69 19.25 -14.35
C ASP A 190 2.41 18.02 -14.92
N ASN A 191 2.24 16.87 -14.27
CA ASN A 191 2.82 15.60 -14.69
C ASN A 191 1.98 14.40 -14.19
N ALA A 192 2.24 13.22 -14.78
CA ALA A 192 1.51 11.98 -14.47
C ALA A 192 1.61 11.50 -13.00
N LYS A 193 2.56 12.02 -12.20
CA LYS A 193 2.66 11.68 -10.77
C LYS A 193 1.47 12.21 -9.94
N LYS A 194 0.73 13.23 -10.42
CA LYS A 194 -0.53 13.73 -9.81
C LYS A 194 -1.77 12.90 -10.17
N ILE A 195 -1.57 11.68 -10.65
CA ILE A 195 -2.59 10.64 -10.77
C ILE A 195 -2.36 9.65 -9.63
N TRP A 196 -3.27 9.61 -8.67
CA TRP A 196 -3.12 8.88 -7.41
C TRP A 196 -3.97 7.62 -7.37
N TRP A 197 -3.89 6.82 -8.42
CA TRP A 197 -4.62 5.56 -8.50
C TRP A 197 -4.03 4.49 -7.58
N ASP A 198 -4.89 3.54 -7.21
CA ASP A 198 -4.54 2.35 -6.41
C ASP A 198 -3.56 1.42 -7.16
N LEU A 199 -3.51 1.55 -8.48
CA LEU A 199 -2.66 0.81 -9.40
C LEU A 199 -2.30 1.72 -10.58
N ARG A 200 -1.03 1.72 -11.00
CA ARG A 200 -0.56 2.58 -12.08
C ARG A 200 0.53 1.93 -12.90
N VAL A 201 0.44 2.03 -14.24
CA VAL A 201 1.61 1.85 -15.11
C VAL A 201 2.53 3.05 -14.88
N HIS A 202 3.71 2.82 -14.31
CA HIS A 202 4.53 3.93 -13.85
C HIS A 202 5.02 4.78 -15.05
N PRO A 203 4.90 6.12 -14.99
CA PRO A 203 5.19 6.98 -16.15
C PRO A 203 6.68 7.10 -16.51
N PHE A 204 7.59 6.78 -15.58
CA PHE A 204 9.04 6.93 -15.78
C PHE A 204 9.83 5.62 -15.63
N PHE A 205 9.20 4.59 -15.08
CA PHE A 205 9.84 3.31 -14.79
C PHE A 205 9.01 2.25 -15.48
N ASN A 206 9.65 1.24 -16.07
CA ASN A 206 8.95 0.11 -16.69
C ASN A 206 8.42 -0.83 -15.59
N THR A 207 7.46 -0.34 -14.81
CA THR A 207 6.88 -1.06 -13.68
C THR A 207 5.37 -0.89 -13.65
N VAL A 208 4.69 -1.88 -13.08
CA VAL A 208 3.35 -1.72 -12.54
C VAL A 208 3.50 -1.42 -11.04
N GLU A 209 2.92 -0.31 -10.61
CA GLU A 209 3.01 0.19 -9.23
C GLU A 209 1.67 -0.01 -8.52
N PHE A 210 1.65 -0.85 -7.49
CA PHE A 210 0.51 -1.10 -6.61
C PHE A 210 0.56 -0.18 -5.39
N ARG A 211 -0.52 0.55 -5.09
CA ARG A 211 -0.55 1.62 -4.08
C ARG A 211 -1.74 1.55 -3.12
N ILE A 212 -2.54 0.47 -3.22
CA ILE A 212 -3.80 0.32 -2.49
C ILE A 212 -3.61 0.04 -0.99
N CYS A 213 -2.49 -0.58 -0.60
CA CYS A 213 -2.30 -1.14 0.72
C CYS A 213 -2.06 -0.06 1.79
N ASP A 214 -2.55 -0.30 3.01
CA ASP A 214 -1.97 0.33 4.19
C ASP A 214 -0.53 -0.18 4.36
N VAL A 215 0.32 0.58 5.04
CA VAL A 215 1.63 0.05 5.43
C VAL A 215 1.44 -1.15 6.39
N PRO A 216 1.97 -2.35 6.09
CA PRO A 216 1.84 -3.50 6.98
C PRO A 216 2.68 -3.32 8.25
N MET A 217 2.18 -3.91 9.34
CA MET A 217 2.75 -3.72 10.66
C MET A 217 4.16 -4.32 10.77
N THR A 218 4.38 -5.51 10.21
CA THR A 218 5.65 -6.25 10.30
C THR A 218 6.37 -6.33 8.95
N VAL A 219 7.64 -6.75 8.97
CA VAL A 219 8.41 -6.96 7.74
C VAL A 219 7.92 -8.19 6.98
N ASP A 220 7.65 -9.30 7.67
CA ASP A 220 7.16 -10.51 7.02
C ASP A 220 5.83 -10.27 6.27
N GLU A 221 4.91 -9.50 6.85
CA GLU A 221 3.66 -9.11 6.16
C GLU A 221 3.91 -8.25 4.94
N THR A 222 4.87 -7.31 5.03
CA THR A 222 5.27 -6.45 3.92
C THR A 222 5.77 -7.30 2.75
N ILE A 223 6.63 -8.28 3.03
CA ILE A 223 7.22 -9.14 2.01
C ILE A 223 6.21 -10.15 1.47
N ALA A 224 5.32 -10.69 2.30
CA ALA A 224 4.25 -11.58 1.85
C ALA A 224 3.32 -10.90 0.85
N ILE A 225 2.94 -9.64 1.13
CA ILE A 225 2.12 -8.84 0.22
C ILE A 225 2.87 -8.51 -1.08
N ALA A 226 4.15 -8.13 -1.00
CA ALA A 226 4.98 -7.87 -2.17
C ALA A 226 5.15 -9.12 -3.05
N ALA A 227 5.42 -10.28 -2.42
CA ALA A 227 5.51 -11.58 -3.08
C ALA A 227 4.20 -11.95 -3.78
N LEU A 228 3.06 -11.68 -3.15
CA LEU A 228 1.76 -11.96 -3.74
C LEU A 228 1.50 -11.08 -4.98
N PHE A 229 1.83 -9.79 -4.95
CA PHE A 229 1.75 -8.94 -6.14
C PHE A 229 2.65 -9.45 -7.27
N GLN A 230 3.91 -9.80 -6.97
CA GLN A 230 4.84 -10.36 -7.96
C GLN A 230 4.28 -11.67 -8.57
N ALA A 231 3.77 -12.57 -7.73
CA ALA A 231 3.20 -13.85 -8.16
C ALA A 231 1.94 -13.67 -9.02
N ILE A 232 1.07 -12.71 -8.68
CA ILE A 232 -0.09 -12.37 -9.52
C ILE A 232 0.38 -11.85 -10.89
N CYS A 233 1.33 -10.91 -10.92
CA CYS A 233 1.88 -10.40 -12.17
C CYS A 233 2.47 -11.52 -13.03
N ALA A 234 3.30 -12.38 -12.45
CA ALA A 234 3.89 -13.53 -13.14
C ALA A 234 2.83 -14.52 -13.64
N ARG A 235 1.78 -14.77 -12.85
CA ARG A 235 0.68 -15.66 -13.23
C ARG A 235 -0.11 -15.13 -14.41
N ILE A 236 -0.41 -13.83 -14.44
CA ILE A 236 -1.08 -13.17 -15.58
C ILE A 236 -0.16 -13.13 -16.80
N TYR A 237 1.12 -12.84 -16.62
CA TYR A 237 2.11 -12.90 -17.70
C TYR A 237 2.17 -14.30 -18.33
N MET A 238 2.20 -15.35 -17.51
CA MET A 238 2.17 -16.74 -18.00
C MET A 238 0.89 -17.03 -18.79
N LEU A 239 -0.29 -16.57 -18.34
CA LEU A 239 -1.52 -16.72 -19.13
C LEU A 239 -1.38 -16.04 -20.49
N ARG A 240 -0.90 -14.80 -20.50
CA ARG A 240 -0.73 -14.02 -21.73
C ARG A 240 0.20 -14.70 -22.72
N SER A 241 1.32 -15.26 -22.24
CA SER A 241 2.27 -16.02 -23.08
C SER A 241 1.66 -17.26 -23.75
N LYS A 242 0.57 -17.78 -23.18
CA LYS A 242 -0.21 -18.92 -23.70
C LYS A 242 -1.45 -18.47 -24.48
N ASN A 243 -1.55 -17.20 -24.85
CA ASN A 243 -2.71 -16.58 -25.50
C ASN A 243 -4.02 -16.68 -24.67
N LEU A 244 -3.91 -16.79 -23.35
CA LEU A 244 -5.04 -16.73 -22.42
C LEU A 244 -5.09 -15.34 -21.77
N ASN A 245 -6.28 -14.87 -21.43
CA ASN A 245 -6.47 -13.62 -20.68
C ASN A 245 -7.31 -13.88 -19.43
N PHE A 246 -7.11 -13.04 -18.41
CA PHE A 246 -8.00 -13.00 -17.26
C PHE A 246 -9.21 -12.10 -17.56
N ILE A 247 -10.37 -12.44 -17.01
CA ILE A 247 -11.62 -11.69 -17.24
C ILE A 247 -11.48 -10.28 -16.66
N GLN A 248 -11.94 -9.28 -17.42
CA GLN A 248 -11.95 -7.89 -16.97
C GLN A 248 -13.34 -7.51 -16.47
N TYR A 249 -13.38 -6.86 -15.31
CA TYR A 249 -14.60 -6.36 -14.70
C TYR A 249 -14.64 -4.83 -14.73
N SER A 250 -15.85 -4.29 -14.72
CA SER A 250 -16.07 -2.84 -14.67
C SER A 250 -15.51 -2.26 -13.37
N ARG A 251 -15.04 -1.02 -13.43
CA ARG A 251 -14.51 -0.32 -12.24
C ARG A 251 -15.54 -0.24 -11.11
N ALA A 252 -16.81 -0.07 -11.45
CA ALA A 252 -17.90 0.02 -10.47
C ALA A 252 -17.99 -1.24 -9.60
N LEU A 253 -17.92 -2.43 -10.21
CA LEU A 253 -17.91 -3.70 -9.49
C LEU A 253 -16.66 -3.83 -8.60
N LEU A 254 -15.49 -3.48 -9.13
CA LEU A 254 -14.25 -3.55 -8.36
C LEU A 254 -14.25 -2.61 -7.14
N ASN A 255 -14.87 -1.44 -7.27
CA ASN A 255 -15.02 -0.49 -6.17
C ASN A 255 -15.96 -1.00 -5.06
N GLU A 256 -16.97 -1.82 -5.40
CA GLU A 256 -17.80 -2.49 -4.39
C GLU A 256 -16.95 -3.40 -3.51
N ASN A 257 -16.14 -4.27 -4.12
CA ASN A 257 -15.21 -5.13 -3.38
C ASN A 257 -14.14 -4.31 -2.63
N LYS A 258 -13.64 -3.20 -3.19
CA LYS A 258 -12.72 -2.30 -2.47
C LYS A 258 -13.38 -1.75 -1.20
N TRP A 259 -14.64 -1.32 -1.28
CA TRP A 259 -15.37 -0.82 -0.11
C TRP A 259 -15.54 -1.93 0.94
N ARG A 260 -16.01 -3.11 0.54
CA ARG A 260 -16.17 -4.28 1.42
C ARG A 260 -14.86 -4.66 2.11
N ALA A 261 -13.75 -4.70 1.36
CA ALA A 261 -12.40 -4.93 1.89
C ALA A 261 -11.99 -3.86 2.92
N SER A 262 -12.21 -2.57 2.63
CA SER A 262 -11.88 -1.48 3.56
C SER A 262 -12.65 -1.58 4.88
N ARG A 263 -13.93 -1.98 4.80
CA ARG A 263 -14.85 -1.99 5.94
C ARG A 263 -14.70 -3.22 6.82
N TYR A 264 -14.47 -4.38 6.22
CA TYR A 264 -14.53 -5.67 6.92
C TYR A 264 -13.22 -6.45 6.90
N GLY A 265 -12.24 -6.07 6.07
CA GLY A 265 -10.96 -6.78 5.97
C GLY A 265 -11.15 -8.24 5.56
N VAL A 266 -10.33 -9.12 6.15
CA VAL A 266 -10.36 -10.56 5.87
C VAL A 266 -11.57 -11.28 6.49
N ASP A 267 -12.23 -10.70 7.49
CA ASP A 267 -13.40 -11.32 8.14
C ASP A 267 -14.73 -10.97 7.44
N GLY A 268 -14.66 -10.20 6.37
CA GLY A 268 -15.80 -9.85 5.54
C GLY A 268 -16.15 -10.88 4.46
N TYR A 269 -16.95 -10.40 3.53
CA TYR A 269 -17.30 -11.09 2.29
C TYR A 269 -16.95 -10.16 1.13
N LEU A 270 -16.39 -10.71 0.07
CA LEU A 270 -16.27 -10.06 -1.24
C LEU A 270 -17.21 -10.74 -2.22
N ILE A 271 -17.51 -10.07 -3.33
CA ILE A 271 -18.31 -10.63 -4.42
C ILE A 271 -17.38 -11.41 -5.34
N ASP A 272 -17.70 -12.68 -5.57
CA ASP A 272 -17.17 -13.45 -6.68
C ASP A 272 -18.03 -13.15 -7.92
N PHE A 273 -17.49 -12.34 -8.83
CA PHE A 273 -18.24 -11.92 -10.03
C PHE A 273 -18.41 -13.04 -11.08
N GLY A 274 -17.70 -14.16 -10.95
CA GLY A 274 -17.94 -15.34 -11.80
C GLY A 274 -19.09 -16.18 -11.29
N LYS A 275 -19.21 -16.32 -9.96
CA LYS A 275 -20.31 -17.03 -9.29
C LYS A 275 -21.55 -16.16 -9.06
N GLU A 276 -21.40 -14.84 -9.16
CA GLU A 276 -22.43 -13.83 -8.87
C GLU A 276 -22.98 -13.90 -7.41
N GLU A 277 -22.12 -14.27 -6.47
CA GLU A 277 -22.48 -14.41 -5.06
C GLU A 277 -21.46 -13.73 -4.13
N GLU A 278 -21.85 -13.52 -2.88
CA GLU A 278 -20.88 -13.13 -1.86
C GLU A 278 -20.17 -14.37 -1.30
N VAL A 279 -18.85 -14.29 -1.21
CA VAL A 279 -17.98 -15.35 -0.72
C VAL A 279 -17.12 -14.80 0.40
N ASN A 280 -16.87 -15.63 1.42
CA ASN A 280 -15.99 -15.26 2.51
C ASN A 280 -14.62 -14.83 1.98
N THR A 281 -14.12 -13.67 2.42
CA THR A 281 -12.86 -13.10 1.90
C THR A 281 -11.68 -14.05 2.09
N ARG A 282 -11.64 -14.82 3.18
CA ARG A 282 -10.56 -15.79 3.47
C ARG A 282 -10.55 -16.91 2.44
N ALA A 283 -11.73 -17.41 2.06
CA ALA A 283 -11.87 -18.44 1.04
C ALA A 283 -11.36 -17.95 -0.32
N LEU A 284 -11.73 -16.73 -0.72
CA LEU A 284 -11.23 -16.12 -1.97
C LEU A 284 -9.72 -15.88 -1.95
N ILE A 285 -9.14 -15.56 -0.79
CA ILE A 285 -7.67 -15.45 -0.66
C ILE A 285 -7.01 -16.82 -0.85
N TYR A 286 -7.57 -17.91 -0.31
CA TYR A 286 -7.06 -19.27 -0.59
C TYR A 286 -7.20 -19.65 -2.07
N GLU A 287 -8.30 -19.30 -2.72
CA GLU A 287 -8.44 -19.47 -4.17
C GLU A 287 -7.37 -18.67 -4.95
N LEU A 288 -7.06 -17.45 -4.51
CA LEU A 288 -5.99 -16.63 -5.09
C LEU A 288 -4.61 -17.25 -4.88
N LEU A 289 -4.33 -17.83 -3.71
CA LEU A 289 -3.07 -18.54 -3.45
C LEU A 289 -2.93 -19.75 -4.38
N ASN A 290 -4.01 -20.53 -4.57
CA ASN A 290 -4.05 -21.63 -5.53
C ASN A 290 -3.87 -21.14 -6.98
N PHE A 291 -4.44 -19.98 -7.32
CA PHE A 291 -4.30 -19.40 -8.65
C PHE A 291 -2.83 -19.06 -8.98
N VAL A 292 -2.07 -18.53 -8.02
CA VAL A 292 -0.66 -18.14 -8.22
C VAL A 292 0.33 -19.28 -7.98
N ASP A 293 -0.08 -20.40 -7.37
CA ASP A 293 0.77 -21.55 -7.06
C ASP A 293 1.71 -21.98 -8.21
N PRO A 294 1.26 -22.06 -9.49
CA PRO A 294 2.11 -22.54 -10.58
C PRO A 294 3.37 -21.70 -10.88
N VAL A 295 3.48 -20.48 -10.36
CA VAL A 295 4.64 -19.60 -10.59
C VAL A 295 5.56 -19.45 -9.37
N LEU A 296 5.17 -19.99 -8.21
CA LEU A 296 5.87 -19.70 -6.95
C LEU A 296 7.27 -20.31 -6.88
N ASP A 297 7.45 -21.52 -7.42
CA ASP A 297 8.75 -22.21 -7.37
C ASP A 297 9.77 -21.53 -8.29
N GLN A 298 9.34 -21.05 -9.45
CA GLN A 298 10.19 -20.28 -10.36
C GLN A 298 10.57 -18.92 -9.76
N LEU A 299 9.66 -18.28 -9.01
CA LEU A 299 9.92 -17.02 -8.32
C LEU A 299 10.72 -17.18 -7.01
N GLY A 300 10.87 -18.42 -6.51
CA GLY A 300 11.47 -18.67 -5.21
C GLY A 300 10.69 -18.04 -4.04
N SER A 301 9.40 -17.76 -4.19
CA SER A 301 8.65 -16.91 -3.24
C SER A 301 7.71 -17.68 -2.30
N ARG A 302 7.64 -19.01 -2.43
CA ARG A 302 6.70 -19.88 -1.70
C ARG A 302 6.79 -19.73 -0.18
N HIS A 303 8.00 -19.70 0.39
CA HIS A 303 8.20 -19.56 1.84
C HIS A 303 7.77 -18.20 2.38
N ARG A 304 7.97 -17.12 1.60
CA ARG A 304 7.49 -15.78 1.95
C ARG A 304 5.97 -15.69 1.85
N LEU A 305 5.41 -16.26 0.80
CA LEU A 305 3.97 -16.24 0.57
C LEU A 305 3.19 -17.06 1.60
N ALA A 306 3.81 -18.11 2.17
CA ALA A 306 3.22 -18.88 3.27
C ALA A 306 2.85 -18.01 4.49
N HIS A 307 3.45 -16.83 4.65
CA HIS A 307 3.09 -15.89 5.71
C HIS A 307 1.68 -15.29 5.53
N VAL A 308 1.09 -15.33 4.33
CA VAL A 308 -0.33 -14.95 4.11
C VAL A 308 -1.25 -15.80 4.99
N GLN A 309 -0.95 -17.09 5.16
CA GLN A 309 -1.73 -17.95 6.04
C GLN A 309 -1.67 -17.48 7.50
N LYS A 310 -0.51 -17.01 7.97
CA LYS A 310 -0.36 -16.44 9.32
C LYS A 310 -1.17 -15.16 9.50
N ILE A 311 -1.27 -14.31 8.46
CA ILE A 311 -2.14 -13.12 8.47
C ILE A 311 -3.60 -13.55 8.60
N LEU A 312 -4.02 -14.57 7.86
CA LEU A 312 -5.38 -15.09 7.97
C LEU A 312 -5.61 -15.62 9.39
N GLU A 313 -4.79 -16.53 9.89
CA GLU A 313 -4.97 -17.15 11.22
C GLU A 313 -4.95 -16.13 12.37
N GLY A 314 -4.02 -15.18 12.34
CA GLY A 314 -3.83 -14.18 13.40
C GLY A 314 -4.65 -12.89 13.24
N GLY A 315 -5.32 -12.71 12.11
CA GLY A 315 -5.93 -11.44 11.73
C GLY A 315 -4.90 -10.41 11.22
N THR A 316 -5.41 -9.40 10.53
CA THR A 316 -4.62 -8.30 9.97
C THR A 316 -4.09 -7.37 11.05
N GLY A 317 -3.25 -6.40 10.66
CA GLY A 317 -2.80 -5.36 11.58
C GLY A 317 -3.96 -4.61 12.24
N ALA A 318 -5.07 -4.39 11.51
CA ALA A 318 -6.27 -3.77 12.07
C ALA A 318 -6.95 -4.63 13.13
N ASP A 319 -7.02 -5.95 12.93
CA ASP A 319 -7.61 -6.88 13.89
C ASP A 319 -6.83 -6.88 15.21
N ARG A 320 -5.50 -6.91 15.10
CA ARG A 320 -4.62 -6.92 16.27
C ARG A 320 -4.64 -5.59 17.02
N GLN A 321 -4.68 -4.46 16.31
CA GLN A 321 -4.87 -3.14 16.95
C GLN A 321 -6.22 -3.06 17.70
N LEU A 322 -7.30 -3.55 17.08
CA LEU A 322 -8.63 -3.58 17.71
C LEU A 322 -8.63 -4.49 18.93
N ALA A 323 -8.01 -5.66 18.89
CA ALA A 323 -7.91 -6.58 20.03
C ALA A 323 -7.21 -5.92 21.23
N VAL A 324 -6.08 -5.24 21.02
CA VAL A 324 -5.38 -4.49 22.07
C VAL A 324 -6.26 -3.39 22.65
N PHE A 325 -6.99 -2.66 21.81
CA PHE A 325 -7.91 -1.64 22.30
C PHE A 325 -9.09 -2.24 23.08
N GLU A 326 -9.65 -3.36 22.66
CA GLU A 326 -10.76 -3.99 23.39
C GLU A 326 -10.32 -4.50 24.76
N GLN A 327 -9.07 -4.95 24.90
CA GLN A 327 -8.50 -5.40 26.18
C GLN A 327 -8.13 -4.23 27.11
N THR A 328 -7.54 -3.17 26.58
CA THR A 328 -6.96 -2.08 27.39
C THR A 328 -7.84 -0.83 27.48
N LYS A 329 -8.78 -0.66 26.54
CA LYS A 329 -9.57 0.56 26.29
C LYS A 329 -8.72 1.83 26.16
N ASN A 330 -7.46 1.68 25.74
CA ASN A 330 -6.49 2.75 25.69
C ASN A 330 -5.75 2.78 24.35
N LEU A 331 -5.89 3.89 23.61
CA LEU A 331 -5.22 4.07 22.32
C LEU A 331 -3.69 4.24 22.45
N SER A 332 -3.18 4.66 23.61
CA SER A 332 -1.73 4.69 23.85
C SER A 332 -1.15 3.29 23.86
N SER A 333 -1.84 2.32 24.44
CA SER A 333 -1.42 0.91 24.40
C SER A 333 -1.46 0.32 22.99
N VAL A 334 -2.38 0.79 22.13
CA VAL A 334 -2.39 0.44 20.70
C VAL A 334 -1.14 0.97 20.00
N VAL A 335 -0.73 2.22 20.28
CA VAL A 335 0.51 2.78 19.72
C VAL A 335 1.75 2.04 20.22
N GLU A 336 1.81 1.72 21.50
CA GLU A 336 2.91 0.92 22.08
C GLU A 336 3.00 -0.46 21.41
N TYR A 337 1.87 -1.09 21.14
CA TYR A 337 1.82 -2.34 20.39
C TYR A 337 2.33 -2.17 18.95
N ILE A 338 1.88 -1.15 18.21
CA ILE A 338 2.36 -0.86 16.85
C ILE A 338 3.88 -0.65 16.83
N GLN A 339 4.41 0.08 17.82
CA GLN A 339 5.85 0.33 17.95
C GLN A 339 6.62 -0.96 18.23
N ALA A 340 6.12 -1.79 19.15
CA ALA A 340 6.73 -3.07 19.49
C ALA A 340 6.79 -4.05 18.30
N GLN A 341 5.83 -3.98 17.38
CA GLN A 341 5.78 -4.83 16.19
C GLN A 341 6.62 -4.32 15.01
N TYR A 342 7.13 -3.08 15.05
CA TYR A 342 7.79 -2.44 13.90
C TYR A 342 8.99 -3.23 13.36
N LEU A 343 9.79 -3.81 14.27
CA LEU A 343 10.96 -4.65 13.96
C LEU A 343 10.67 -6.16 14.05
N ALA A 344 9.41 -6.56 14.25
CA ALA A 344 9.06 -7.98 14.27
C ALA A 344 9.35 -8.62 12.91
N GLY A 345 10.00 -9.78 12.95
CA GLY A 345 10.41 -10.52 11.75
C GLY A 345 11.67 -9.99 11.06
N THR A 346 12.44 -9.08 11.68
CA THR A 346 13.69 -8.53 11.11
C THR A 346 14.96 -9.19 11.61
#